data_AF-A0A543ESE7-F1
#
_entry.id   AF-A0A543ESE7-F1
#
_cell.length_a   1.000
_cell.length_b   1.000
_cell.length_c   1.000
_cell.angle_alpha   90.00
_cell.angle_beta   90.00
_cell.angle_gamma   90.00
#
_symmetry.space_group_name_H-M   'P 1'
#
loop_
_entity.id
_entity.type
_entity.pdbx_description
1 polymer ?
#
loop_
_entity_poly.entity_id
_entity_poly.type
_entity_poly.pdbx_seq_one_letter_code
_entity_poly.pdbx_strand_id
1 'polypeptide(L)'
;MSANTTLSGAARNRLFAFNGTAWIAGLILIAVISVFLISDAVGETASSGDDYYGEPWMNPDPPIATDEGDGVFNGADGAKIELHGLDPSQPLLITEVDDTYVSGVWVTGPDGEILTPGEYGDAPSFDAYSLSGEQWVLVPQADVALWVDGFSDERFRLKITTPALEKRTGVVSGVGGSTFFVDEGVTTARVSMRGEGYMYVTAVTVSGQEEVFSSNDATDKSIAWADSDIALFVVDASDGTAWTIDFPTPAAAPTPTPTASEGSGE
;
A
#
# COMPACT_ATOMS: atom_id res chain seq x y z
N MET A 1 -38.17 2.61 -71.58
CA MET A 1 -38.75 1.28 -71.29
C MET A 1 -37.95 0.68 -70.15
N SER A 2 -38.56 0.56 -68.98
CA SER A 2 -37.91 0.09 -67.75
C SER A 2 -37.90 -1.44 -67.69
N ALA A 3 -36.74 -2.05 -67.48
CA ALA A 3 -36.63 -3.48 -67.24
C ALA A 3 -36.99 -3.78 -65.78
N ASN A 4 -38.15 -4.38 -65.55
CA ASN A 4 -38.51 -4.97 -64.26
C ASN A 4 -37.79 -6.31 -64.11
N THR A 5 -36.67 -6.34 -63.40
CA THR A 5 -36.01 -7.58 -63.00
C THR A 5 -36.78 -8.22 -61.85
N THR A 6 -37.77 -9.05 -62.17
CA THR A 6 -38.43 -9.92 -61.19
C THR A 6 -37.46 -11.01 -60.72
N LEU A 7 -36.93 -10.86 -59.50
CA LEU A 7 -36.20 -11.92 -58.79
C LEU A 7 -37.08 -13.16 -58.64
N SER A 8 -36.63 -14.31 -59.15
CA SER A 8 -37.35 -15.59 -59.03
C SER A 8 -37.49 -16.01 -57.55
N GLY A 9 -38.58 -16.70 -57.19
CA GLY A 9 -38.83 -17.14 -55.81
C GLY A 9 -37.71 -17.97 -55.19
N ALA A 10 -36.93 -18.68 -56.03
CA ALA A 10 -35.73 -19.40 -55.60
C ALA A 10 -34.58 -18.48 -55.16
N ALA A 11 -34.43 -17.30 -55.79
CA ALA A 11 -33.45 -16.30 -55.39
C ALA A 11 -33.85 -15.62 -54.07
N ARG A 12 -35.15 -15.36 -53.84
CA ARG A 12 -35.64 -14.82 -52.54
C ARG A 12 -35.45 -15.82 -51.40
N ASN A 13 -35.78 -17.10 -51.59
CA ASN A 13 -35.56 -18.12 -50.55
C ASN A 13 -34.08 -18.31 -50.23
N ARG A 14 -33.19 -18.24 -51.22
CA ARG A 14 -31.73 -18.28 -50.98
C ARG A 14 -31.23 -17.06 -50.22
N LEU A 15 -31.78 -15.87 -50.49
CA LEU A 15 -31.42 -14.65 -49.76
C LEU A 15 -31.90 -14.69 -48.30
N PHE A 16 -33.12 -15.17 -48.05
CA PHE A 16 -33.65 -15.33 -46.69
C PHE A 16 -32.93 -16.44 -45.91
N ALA A 17 -32.58 -17.55 -46.56
CA ALA A 17 -31.79 -18.61 -45.94
C ALA A 17 -30.36 -18.14 -45.64
N PHE A 18 -29.72 -17.41 -46.55
CA PHE A 18 -28.39 -16.84 -46.31
C PHE A 18 -28.40 -15.81 -45.18
N ASN A 19 -29.41 -14.93 -45.14
CA ASN A 19 -29.58 -13.97 -44.06
C ASN A 19 -29.81 -14.67 -42.72
N GLY A 20 -30.70 -15.67 -42.66
CA GLY A 20 -30.95 -16.46 -41.46
C GLY A 20 -29.70 -17.18 -40.95
N THR A 21 -28.94 -17.82 -41.84
CA THR A 21 -27.70 -18.50 -41.46
C THR A 21 -26.61 -17.53 -40.99
N ALA A 22 -26.48 -16.35 -41.61
CA ALA A 22 -25.54 -15.33 -41.18
C ALA A 22 -25.89 -14.78 -39.79
N TRP A 23 -27.18 -14.55 -39.51
CA TRP A 23 -27.65 -14.13 -38.18
C TRP A 23 -27.40 -15.20 -37.11
N ILE A 24 -27.69 -16.47 -37.41
CA ILE A 24 -27.45 -17.58 -36.47
C ILE A 24 -25.94 -17.74 -36.21
N ALA A 25 -25.11 -17.71 -37.26
CA ALA A 25 -23.66 -17.80 -37.11
C ALA A 25 -23.10 -16.60 -36.32
N GLY A 26 -23.61 -15.39 -36.56
CA GLY A 26 -23.24 -14.19 -35.82
C GLY A 26 -23.64 -14.27 -34.33
N LEU A 27 -24.85 -14.74 -34.04
CA LEU A 27 -25.31 -14.94 -32.66
C LEU A 27 -24.54 -16.03 -31.93
N ILE A 28 -24.16 -17.11 -32.62
CA ILE A 28 -23.30 -18.15 -32.05
C ILE A 28 -21.90 -17.59 -31.78
N LEU A 29 -21.33 -16.81 -32.70
CA LEU A 29 -20.03 -16.19 -32.48
C LEU A 29 -20.06 -15.21 -31.31
N ILE A 30 -21.11 -14.37 -31.21
CA ILE A 30 -21.33 -13.49 -30.06
C ILE A 30 -21.48 -14.33 -28.79
N ALA A 31 -22.28 -15.39 -28.79
CA ALA A 31 -22.45 -16.24 -27.61
C ALA A 31 -21.14 -16.93 -27.19
N VAL A 32 -20.31 -17.36 -28.14
CA VAL A 32 -18.99 -17.97 -27.86
C VAL A 32 -18.02 -16.93 -27.32
N ILE A 33 -17.92 -15.75 -27.95
CA ILE A 33 -17.09 -14.64 -27.45
C ILE A 33 -17.58 -14.21 -26.07
N SER A 34 -18.90 -14.08 -25.88
CA SER A 34 -19.51 -13.79 -24.59
C SER A 34 -19.18 -14.89 -23.59
N VAL A 35 -19.23 -16.17 -23.92
CA VAL A 35 -18.85 -17.24 -22.97
C VAL A 35 -17.37 -17.17 -22.62
N PHE A 36 -16.47 -16.84 -23.55
CA PHE A 36 -15.04 -16.69 -23.26
C PHE A 36 -14.73 -15.45 -22.41
N LEU A 37 -15.34 -14.29 -22.75
CA LEU A 37 -15.22 -13.07 -21.97
C LEU A 37 -15.88 -13.21 -20.60
N ILE A 38 -17.04 -13.87 -20.56
CA ILE A 38 -17.75 -14.17 -19.31
C ILE A 38 -16.98 -15.22 -18.53
N SER A 39 -16.30 -16.21 -19.11
CA SER A 39 -15.52 -17.18 -18.33
C SER A 39 -14.23 -16.61 -17.74
N ASP A 40 -13.59 -15.63 -18.40
CA ASP A 40 -12.60 -14.76 -17.74
C ASP A 40 -13.28 -13.99 -16.60
N ALA A 41 -14.49 -13.50 -16.85
CA ALA A 41 -15.27 -12.74 -15.90
C ALA A 41 -16.05 -13.52 -14.81
N VAL A 42 -16.16 -14.84 -14.84
CA VAL A 42 -16.90 -15.62 -13.82
C VAL A 42 -15.92 -16.19 -12.79
N GLY A 43 -14.62 -15.95 -12.97
CA GLY A 43 -13.71 -15.80 -11.84
C GLY A 43 -13.89 -14.46 -11.12
N GLU A 44 -14.61 -13.49 -11.74
CA GLU A 44 -14.83 -12.14 -11.23
C GLU A 44 -16.14 -12.06 -10.44
N THR A 45 -16.01 -12.02 -9.12
CA THR A 45 -16.76 -11.03 -8.35
C THR A 45 -15.83 -9.85 -8.17
N ALA A 46 -15.76 -8.95 -9.16
CA ALA A 46 -15.41 -7.57 -8.87
C ALA A 46 -16.53 -7.05 -7.96
N SER A 47 -16.18 -6.77 -6.69
CA SER A 47 -17.14 -6.43 -5.63
C SER A 47 -18.11 -5.36 -6.11
N SER A 48 -19.39 -5.72 -6.07
CA SER A 48 -20.51 -4.85 -6.35
C SER A 48 -20.59 -3.77 -5.27
N GLY A 49 -20.29 -2.51 -5.61
CA GLY A 49 -20.64 -1.32 -4.82
C GLY A 49 -20.48 -1.51 -3.31
N ASP A 50 -19.23 -1.64 -2.86
CA ASP A 50 -18.92 -2.09 -1.51
C ASP A 50 -19.28 -1.01 -0.48
N ASP A 51 -20.29 -1.26 0.35
CA ASP A 51 -20.63 -0.43 1.52
C ASP A 51 -19.43 -0.26 2.48
N TYR A 52 -18.36 -1.03 2.26
CA TYR A 52 -17.14 -1.11 3.08
C TYR A 52 -15.88 -0.63 2.37
N TYR A 53 -15.95 0.04 1.20
CA TYR A 53 -14.75 0.46 0.46
C TYR A 53 -13.72 1.23 1.30
N GLY A 54 -14.16 2.13 2.19
CA GLY A 54 -13.26 2.89 3.07
C GLY A 54 -12.92 2.19 4.39
N GLU A 55 -13.61 1.10 4.72
CA GLU A 55 -13.42 0.34 5.95
C GLU A 55 -13.56 -1.17 5.65
N PRO A 56 -12.71 -1.74 4.78
CA PRO A 56 -12.89 -3.11 4.29
C PRO A 56 -12.85 -4.16 5.42
N TRP A 57 -12.20 -3.82 6.55
CA TRP A 57 -12.18 -4.65 7.75
C TRP A 57 -13.52 -4.79 8.47
N MET A 58 -14.49 -3.92 8.18
CA MET A 58 -15.85 -4.01 8.69
C MET A 58 -16.74 -4.94 7.86
N ASN A 59 -16.27 -5.39 6.69
CA ASN A 59 -17.00 -6.33 5.87
C ASN A 59 -17.08 -7.71 6.58
N PRO A 60 -18.28 -8.25 6.83
CA PRO A 60 -18.44 -9.54 7.52
C PRO A 60 -18.03 -10.75 6.68
N ASP A 61 -17.92 -10.61 5.35
CA ASP A 61 -17.49 -11.67 4.43
C ASP A 61 -16.50 -11.11 3.41
N PRO A 62 -15.29 -10.70 3.85
CA PRO A 62 -14.34 -10.04 3.00
C PRO A 62 -13.70 -11.03 2.02
N PRO A 63 -13.37 -10.62 0.79
CA PRO A 63 -12.56 -11.44 -0.10
C PRO A 63 -11.20 -11.72 0.57
N ILE A 64 -10.70 -12.95 0.41
CA ILE A 64 -9.40 -13.36 0.95
C ILE A 64 -8.42 -13.46 -0.21
N ALA A 65 -7.26 -12.82 -0.07
CA ALA A 65 -6.17 -12.93 -1.03
C ALA A 65 -5.61 -14.36 -1.05
N THR A 66 -5.23 -14.82 -2.23
CA THR A 66 -4.60 -16.13 -2.43
C THR A 66 -3.10 -16.01 -2.19
N ASP A 67 -2.56 -16.84 -1.29
CA ASP A 67 -1.11 -17.04 -1.12
C ASP A 67 -0.60 -17.94 -2.25
N GLU A 68 0.21 -17.37 -3.14
CA GLU A 68 0.84 -18.07 -4.28
C GLU A 68 2.18 -18.72 -3.88
N GLY A 69 2.63 -18.54 -2.63
CA GLY A 69 3.92 -18.97 -2.13
C GLY A 69 5.01 -17.89 -2.25
N ASP A 70 6.12 -18.10 -1.54
CA ASP A 70 7.30 -17.20 -1.54
C ASP A 70 6.98 -15.73 -1.19
N GLY A 71 5.93 -15.52 -0.39
CA GLY A 71 5.46 -14.20 0.03
C GLY A 71 4.68 -13.44 -1.04
N VAL A 72 4.24 -14.11 -2.11
CA VAL A 72 3.43 -13.50 -3.18
C VAL A 72 1.95 -13.72 -2.92
N PHE A 73 1.18 -12.65 -2.95
CA PHE A 73 -0.26 -12.64 -2.72
C PHE A 73 -1.00 -12.03 -3.89
N ASN A 74 -2.17 -12.59 -4.21
CA ASN A 74 -3.01 -12.15 -5.32
C ASN A 74 -4.46 -12.02 -4.86
N GLY A 75 -5.07 -10.87 -5.09
CA GLY A 75 -6.42 -10.57 -4.63
C GLY A 75 -7.15 -9.58 -5.53
N ALA A 76 -8.40 -9.32 -5.20
CA ALA A 76 -9.12 -8.16 -5.70
C ALA A 76 -8.98 -7.02 -4.70
N ASP A 77 -9.35 -5.81 -5.10
CA ASP A 77 -9.52 -4.68 -4.19
C ASP A 77 -10.33 -5.05 -2.93
N GLY A 78 -9.93 -4.50 -1.78
CA GLY A 78 -10.51 -4.78 -0.46
C GLY A 78 -10.17 -6.17 0.10
N ALA A 79 -9.38 -6.99 -0.60
CA ALA A 79 -9.06 -8.33 -0.11
C ALA A 79 -8.13 -8.30 1.11
N LYS A 80 -8.44 -9.23 2.03
CA LYS A 80 -7.68 -9.48 3.25
C LYS A 80 -6.51 -10.43 2.98
N ILE A 81 -5.32 -10.05 3.41
CA ILE A 81 -4.14 -10.92 3.52
C ILE A 81 -3.91 -11.22 5.01
N GLU A 82 -4.00 -12.48 5.39
CA GLU A 82 -3.70 -12.91 6.77
C GLU A 82 -2.22 -13.27 6.89
N LEU A 83 -1.52 -12.61 7.81
CA LEU A 83 -0.11 -12.86 8.08
C LEU A 83 0.06 -13.39 9.50
N HIS A 84 0.94 -14.38 9.64
CA HIS A 84 1.16 -15.09 10.90
C HIS A 84 2.64 -15.23 11.22
N GLY A 85 2.94 -15.24 12.52
CA GLY A 85 4.31 -15.49 13.01
C GLY A 85 5.32 -14.43 12.58
N LEU A 86 4.87 -13.20 12.34
CA LEU A 86 5.74 -12.06 12.07
C LEU A 86 6.58 -11.70 13.30
N ASP A 87 7.73 -11.07 13.06
CA ASP A 87 8.51 -10.40 14.11
C ASP A 87 8.16 -8.90 14.09
N PRO A 88 7.45 -8.37 15.10
CA PRO A 88 7.08 -6.94 15.14
C PRO A 88 8.26 -5.97 15.15
N SER A 89 9.48 -6.45 15.41
CA SER A 89 10.70 -5.64 15.32
C SER A 89 11.26 -5.53 13.90
N GLN A 90 10.72 -6.29 12.95
CA GLN A 90 11.09 -6.24 11.53
C GLN A 90 9.97 -5.61 10.72
N PRO A 91 10.28 -4.71 9.77
CA PRO A 91 9.27 -4.12 8.93
C PRO A 91 8.88 -5.09 7.81
N LEU A 92 7.65 -4.94 7.32
CA LEU A 92 7.25 -5.53 6.05
C LEU A 92 7.59 -4.55 4.94
N LEU A 93 8.14 -5.09 3.86
CA LEU A 93 8.26 -4.41 2.57
C LEU A 93 7.29 -5.06 1.60
N ILE A 94 6.33 -4.28 1.12
CA ILE A 94 5.37 -4.63 0.10
C ILE A 94 5.85 -4.04 -1.22
N THR A 95 5.92 -4.87 -2.25
CA THR A 95 6.29 -4.48 -3.62
C THR A 95 5.28 -5.03 -4.60
N GLU A 96 4.87 -4.20 -5.56
CA GLU A 96 4.02 -4.58 -6.68
C GLU A 96 4.69 -5.58 -7.62
N VAL A 97 3.90 -6.49 -8.20
CA VAL A 97 4.34 -7.49 -9.17
C VAL A 97 3.47 -7.41 -10.42
N ASP A 98 4.07 -7.68 -11.59
CA ASP A 98 3.39 -7.74 -12.90
C ASP A 98 2.60 -6.47 -13.28
N ASP A 99 3.18 -5.29 -13.03
CA ASP A 99 2.59 -3.99 -13.35
C ASP A 99 1.21 -3.75 -12.68
N THR A 100 0.96 -4.40 -11.54
CA THR A 100 -0.17 -4.06 -10.69
C THR A 100 0.00 -2.69 -10.05
N TYR A 101 -1.10 -2.09 -9.59
CA TYR A 101 -1.07 -0.87 -8.81
C TYR A 101 -1.89 -1.02 -7.53
N VAL A 102 -1.29 -0.65 -6.40
CA VAL A 102 -1.92 -0.61 -5.07
C VAL A 102 -1.66 0.76 -4.47
N SER A 103 -2.73 1.43 -4.06
CA SER A 103 -2.61 2.77 -3.48
C SER A 103 -2.06 2.72 -2.05
N GLY A 104 -2.46 1.70 -1.28
CA GLY A 104 -1.96 1.47 0.06
C GLY A 104 -2.51 0.19 0.68
N VAL A 105 -2.19 0.00 1.96
CA VAL A 105 -2.78 -1.04 2.80
C VAL A 105 -3.15 -0.51 4.17
N TRP A 106 -4.20 -1.07 4.75
CA TRP A 106 -4.52 -0.90 6.17
C TRP A 106 -4.10 -2.13 6.97
N VAL A 107 -3.74 -1.92 8.24
CA VAL A 107 -3.33 -2.97 9.16
C VAL A 107 -4.33 -3.10 10.30
N THR A 108 -4.83 -4.31 10.51
CA THR A 108 -5.64 -4.66 11.69
C THR A 108 -5.07 -5.88 12.38
N GLY A 109 -5.60 -6.21 13.55
CA GLY A 109 -5.48 -7.53 14.13
C GLY A 109 -6.27 -8.58 13.36
N PRO A 110 -6.20 -9.85 13.80
CA PRO A 110 -7.09 -10.90 13.33
C PRO A 110 -8.54 -10.44 13.44
N ASP A 111 -9.37 -10.83 12.48
CA ASP A 111 -10.81 -10.50 12.45
C ASP A 111 -11.17 -9.00 12.33
N GLY A 112 -10.22 -8.12 11.97
CA GLY A 112 -10.50 -6.71 11.70
C GLY A 112 -10.42 -5.78 12.93
N GLU A 113 -9.88 -6.25 14.06
CA GLU A 113 -9.70 -5.42 15.25
C GLU A 113 -8.65 -4.31 15.04
N ILE A 114 -8.98 -3.06 15.37
CA ILE A 114 -8.00 -1.97 15.37
C ILE A 114 -7.12 -2.07 16.64
N LEU A 115 -5.91 -2.60 16.49
CA LEU A 115 -4.97 -2.81 17.59
C LEU A 115 -4.28 -1.52 18.05
N THR A 116 -3.88 -0.72 17.07
CA THR A 116 -3.26 0.59 17.25
C THR A 116 -4.09 1.59 16.46
N PRO A 117 -4.58 2.69 17.04
CA PRO A 117 -5.32 3.68 16.29
C PRO A 117 -4.40 4.43 15.34
N GLY A 118 -4.81 4.51 14.07
CA GLY A 118 -4.23 5.37 13.06
C GLY A 118 -4.80 6.78 13.07
N GLU A 119 -4.72 7.46 11.93
CA GLU A 119 -5.32 8.79 11.76
C GLU A 119 -6.83 8.73 12.04
N TYR A 120 -7.36 9.73 12.75
CA TYR A 120 -8.77 9.83 13.16
C TYR A 120 -9.34 8.65 13.98
N GLY A 121 -8.50 7.70 14.41
CA GLY A 121 -8.91 6.50 15.15
C GLY A 121 -9.22 5.29 14.27
N ASP A 122 -8.98 5.38 12.95
CA ASP A 122 -9.16 4.29 12.00
C ASP A 122 -8.01 3.27 12.07
N ALA A 123 -8.07 2.22 11.24
CA ALA A 123 -6.96 1.30 11.09
C ALA A 123 -5.73 2.06 10.52
N PRO A 124 -4.50 1.80 11.02
CA PRO A 124 -3.28 2.36 10.46
C PRO A 124 -3.16 2.10 8.96
N SER A 125 -2.99 3.17 8.18
CA SER A 125 -2.78 3.11 6.74
C SER A 125 -1.32 3.37 6.36
N PHE A 126 -0.90 2.76 5.26
CA PHE A 126 0.42 2.89 4.69
C PHE A 126 0.24 2.99 3.18
N ASP A 127 0.75 4.04 2.55
CA ASP A 127 0.62 4.28 1.11
C ASP A 127 1.94 3.98 0.40
N ALA A 128 1.86 3.66 -0.90
CA ALA A 128 3.05 3.48 -1.72
C ALA A 128 3.83 4.80 -1.90
N TYR A 129 5.16 4.70 -1.87
CA TYR A 129 6.05 5.84 -2.11
C TYR A 129 6.05 6.22 -3.59
N SER A 130 5.89 7.51 -3.87
CA SER A 130 5.64 8.01 -5.24
C SER A 130 6.77 7.72 -6.23
N LEU A 131 8.01 7.49 -5.78
CA LEU A 131 9.14 7.30 -6.68
C LEU A 131 9.63 5.86 -6.73
N SER A 132 9.65 5.17 -5.60
CA SER A 132 10.07 3.78 -5.54
C SER A 132 8.94 2.79 -5.83
N GLY A 133 7.67 3.19 -5.61
CA GLY A 133 6.53 2.27 -5.64
C GLY A 133 6.55 1.23 -4.52
N GLU A 134 7.54 1.31 -3.61
CA GLU A 134 7.62 0.46 -2.44
C GLU A 134 6.61 0.91 -1.39
N GLN A 135 6.32 0.03 -0.44
CA GLN A 135 5.49 0.36 0.71
C GLN A 135 6.03 -0.35 1.94
N TRP A 136 6.30 0.43 2.99
CA TRP A 136 6.92 -0.05 4.22
C TRP A 136 5.88 -0.03 5.34
N VAL A 137 5.70 -1.17 6.02
CA VAL A 137 4.67 -1.36 7.05
C VAL A 137 5.31 -1.85 8.35
N LEU A 138 4.93 -1.23 9.46
CA LEU A 138 5.24 -1.73 10.80
C LEU A 138 3.98 -2.30 11.45
N VAL A 139 4.09 -3.51 11.99
CA VAL A 139 2.97 -4.23 12.59
C VAL A 139 3.12 -4.29 14.11
N PRO A 140 2.03 -4.16 14.89
CA PRO A 140 2.13 -4.13 16.35
C PRO A 140 2.31 -5.53 16.97
N GLN A 141 2.03 -6.61 16.24
CA GLN A 141 2.09 -7.99 16.75
C GLN A 141 2.37 -9.01 15.64
N ALA A 142 2.57 -10.28 16.02
CA ALA A 142 2.98 -11.35 15.13
C ALA A 142 1.89 -11.79 14.13
N ASP A 143 0.63 -11.68 14.52
CA ASP A 143 -0.52 -12.09 13.72
C ASP A 143 -1.38 -10.86 13.38
N VAL A 144 -1.51 -10.55 12.09
CA VAL A 144 -2.23 -9.36 11.61
C VAL A 144 -2.99 -9.65 10.32
N ALA A 145 -3.92 -8.77 9.97
CA ALA A 145 -4.54 -8.75 8.67
C ALA A 145 -4.15 -7.46 7.93
N LEU A 146 -3.71 -7.60 6.68
CA LEU A 146 -3.55 -6.47 5.76
C LEU A 146 -4.77 -6.39 4.84
N TRP A 147 -5.26 -5.17 4.64
CA TRP A 147 -6.38 -4.88 3.76
C TRP A 147 -5.86 -4.01 2.63
N VAL A 148 -5.96 -4.50 1.41
CA VAL A 148 -5.35 -3.83 0.25
C VAL A 148 -6.33 -2.82 -0.35
N ASP A 149 -5.88 -1.56 -0.48
CA ASP A 149 -6.56 -0.51 -1.24
C ASP A 149 -6.12 -0.58 -2.71
N GLY A 150 -6.80 -1.42 -3.47
CA GLY A 150 -6.56 -1.58 -4.90
C GLY A 150 -7.36 -0.56 -5.71
N PHE A 151 -7.06 -0.44 -7.00
CA PHE A 151 -7.96 0.27 -7.90
C PHE A 151 -9.22 -0.57 -8.12
N SER A 152 -10.37 0.07 -7.93
CA SER A 152 -11.69 -0.56 -8.02
C SER A 152 -11.92 -1.18 -9.41
N ASP A 153 -11.84 -2.52 -9.51
CA ASP A 153 -11.97 -3.39 -10.70
C ASP A 153 -10.70 -4.13 -11.16
N GLU A 154 -9.54 -3.83 -10.58
CA GLU A 154 -8.28 -4.52 -10.92
C GLU A 154 -7.89 -5.57 -9.87
N ARG A 155 -7.23 -6.64 -10.32
CA ARG A 155 -6.60 -7.60 -9.42
C ARG A 155 -5.22 -7.10 -9.02
N PHE A 156 -4.91 -7.21 -7.75
CA PHE A 156 -3.56 -6.95 -7.28
C PHE A 156 -2.71 -8.21 -7.26
N ARG A 157 -1.40 -8.01 -7.45
CA ARG A 157 -0.39 -9.02 -7.16
C ARG A 157 0.79 -8.38 -6.42
N LEU A 158 0.95 -8.72 -5.15
CA LEU A 158 1.93 -8.12 -4.26
C LEU A 158 2.94 -9.16 -3.80
N LYS A 159 4.17 -8.72 -3.55
CA LYS A 159 5.17 -9.49 -2.83
C LYS A 159 5.47 -8.83 -1.49
N ILE A 160 5.38 -9.61 -0.42
CA ILE A 160 5.65 -9.18 0.95
C ILE A 160 6.95 -9.85 1.42
N THR A 161 7.88 -9.04 1.90
CA THR A 161 9.17 -9.48 2.42
C THR A 161 9.52 -8.78 3.73
N THR A 162 10.48 -9.32 4.49
CA THR A 162 11.00 -8.74 5.74
C THR A 162 12.51 -8.48 5.63
N PRO A 163 12.92 -7.47 4.83
CA PRO A 163 14.33 -7.18 4.67
C PRO A 163 14.93 -6.65 5.98
N ALA A 164 16.15 -7.09 6.29
CA ALA A 164 16.88 -6.60 7.44
C ALA A 164 17.32 -5.15 7.20
N LEU A 165 17.00 -4.26 8.13
CA LEU A 165 17.38 -2.86 8.07
C LEU A 165 18.35 -2.47 9.17
N GLU A 166 19.23 -1.52 8.84
CA GLU A 166 20.16 -0.95 9.80
C GLU A 166 19.46 0.05 10.72
N LYS A 167 19.84 0.05 11.99
CA LYS A 167 19.51 1.12 12.93
C LYS A 167 20.56 2.21 12.86
N ARG A 168 20.13 3.47 12.75
CA ARG A 168 21.00 4.63 12.57
C ARG A 168 20.70 5.72 13.60
N THR A 169 21.76 6.43 13.98
CA THR A 169 21.75 7.35 15.12
C THR A 169 22.59 8.59 14.81
N GLY A 170 22.26 9.74 15.40
CA GLY A 170 23.04 10.98 15.23
C GLY A 170 22.89 11.55 13.83
N VAL A 171 23.99 11.75 13.10
CA VAL A 171 23.95 12.33 11.76
C VAL A 171 23.97 11.23 10.70
N VAL A 172 22.92 11.19 9.88
CA VAL A 172 22.77 10.26 8.75
C VAL A 172 22.76 11.05 7.45
N SER A 173 23.54 10.62 6.45
CA SER A 173 23.62 11.30 5.16
C SER A 173 23.54 10.30 4.01
N GLY A 174 23.04 10.74 2.86
CA GLY A 174 22.88 9.90 1.68
C GLY A 174 22.68 10.69 0.39
N VAL A 175 22.56 9.95 -0.71
CA VAL A 175 22.17 10.45 -2.03
C VAL A 175 21.12 9.50 -2.59
N GLY A 176 20.02 10.03 -3.12
CA GLY A 176 18.86 9.23 -3.55
C GLY A 176 18.09 8.63 -2.37
N GLY A 177 17.30 7.60 -2.64
CA GLY A 177 16.47 6.94 -1.64
C GLY A 177 17.24 6.14 -0.58
N SER A 178 16.70 6.03 0.62
CA SER A 178 17.26 5.23 1.71
C SER A 178 16.22 4.92 2.78
N THR A 179 16.32 3.72 3.38
CA THR A 179 15.41 3.29 4.42
C THR A 179 16.19 2.75 5.63
N PHE A 180 15.86 3.19 6.84
CA PHE A 180 16.58 2.80 8.06
C PHE A 180 15.75 3.06 9.33
N PHE A 181 16.05 2.32 10.40
CA PHE A 181 15.45 2.56 11.72
C PHE A 181 16.13 3.71 12.45
N VAL A 182 15.34 4.47 13.21
CA VAL A 182 15.81 5.50 14.15
C VAL A 182 15.85 4.96 15.58
N ASP A 183 16.72 5.51 16.42
CA ASP A 183 16.78 5.22 17.85
C ASP A 183 15.48 5.53 18.59
N GLU A 184 15.20 4.75 19.63
CA GLU A 184 14.00 4.88 20.46
C GLU A 184 14.02 6.22 21.21
N GLY A 185 12.87 6.90 21.26
CA GLY A 185 12.71 8.14 22.02
C GLY A 185 13.22 9.41 21.35
N VAL A 186 13.68 9.34 20.10
CA VAL A 186 13.90 10.54 19.26
C VAL A 186 12.63 10.80 18.46
N THR A 187 12.07 12.00 18.58
CA THR A 187 10.81 12.40 17.89
C THR A 187 10.95 13.71 17.12
N THR A 188 12.19 14.19 17.00
CA THR A 188 12.54 15.38 16.22
C THR A 188 13.85 15.15 15.50
N ALA A 189 14.04 15.81 14.36
CA ALA A 189 15.30 15.82 13.63
C ALA A 189 15.46 17.13 12.88
N ARG A 190 16.67 17.41 12.38
CA ARG A 190 16.93 18.49 11.43
C ARG A 190 17.33 17.90 10.09
N VAL A 191 16.52 18.14 9.06
CA VAL A 191 16.75 17.65 7.71
C VAL A 191 17.32 18.77 6.86
N SER A 192 18.40 18.46 6.15
CA SER A 192 18.99 19.32 5.14
C SER A 192 19.11 18.58 3.81
N MET A 193 18.77 19.28 2.72
CA MET A 193 18.76 18.76 1.36
C MET A 193 19.53 19.71 0.45
N ARG A 194 20.28 19.15 -0.51
CA ARG A 194 21.01 19.86 -1.55
C ARG A 194 20.90 19.10 -2.88
N GLY A 195 21.02 19.83 -3.98
CA GLY A 195 20.88 19.29 -5.33
C GLY A 195 19.57 19.74 -5.99
N GLU A 196 19.35 19.26 -7.20
CA GLU A 196 18.09 19.44 -7.95
C GLU A 196 17.27 18.16 -7.83
N GLY A 197 15.96 18.29 -7.60
CA GLY A 197 15.05 17.15 -7.49
C GLY A 197 14.10 17.28 -6.31
N TYR A 198 13.25 16.27 -6.15
CA TYR A 198 12.34 16.14 -5.02
C TYR A 198 12.99 15.26 -3.93
N MET A 199 12.60 15.51 -2.68
CA MET A 199 12.88 14.66 -1.55
C MET A 199 11.68 14.64 -0.62
N TYR A 200 11.22 13.45 -0.31
CA TYR A 200 10.25 13.15 0.73
C TYR A 200 10.94 12.37 1.85
N VAL A 201 10.57 12.67 3.09
CA VAL A 201 10.90 11.82 4.24
C VAL A 201 9.60 11.45 4.90
N THR A 202 9.37 10.16 5.03
CA THR A 202 8.23 9.59 5.72
C THR A 202 8.70 8.88 6.98
N ALA A 203 8.05 9.17 8.09
CA ALA A 203 8.19 8.41 9.32
C ALA A 203 7.09 7.35 9.35
N VAL A 204 7.49 6.09 9.38
CA VAL A 204 6.60 4.92 9.47
C VAL A 204 6.63 4.41 10.91
N THR A 205 5.45 4.23 11.50
CA THR A 205 5.24 3.71 12.86
C THR A 205 4.16 2.64 12.84
N VAL A 206 3.92 1.97 13.97
CA VAL A 206 2.79 1.03 14.09
C VAL A 206 1.41 1.71 14.00
N SER A 207 1.36 3.04 14.13
CA SER A 207 0.13 3.84 13.99
C SER A 207 -0.10 4.31 12.55
N GLY A 208 0.77 3.96 11.60
CA GLY A 208 0.69 4.40 10.21
C GLY A 208 1.93 5.18 9.80
N GLN A 209 1.82 5.88 8.68
CA GLN A 209 2.90 6.69 8.13
C GLN A 209 2.57 8.19 8.09
N GLU A 210 3.59 9.03 8.27
CA GLU A 210 3.47 10.48 8.22
C GLU A 210 4.56 11.06 7.31
N GLU A 211 4.19 11.87 6.31
CA GLU A 211 5.16 12.68 5.57
C GLU A 211 5.66 13.82 6.47
N VAL A 212 6.88 13.67 6.99
CA VAL A 212 7.48 14.63 7.93
C VAL A 212 8.32 15.70 7.21
N PHE A 213 8.69 15.43 5.96
CA PHE A 213 9.43 16.36 5.11
C PHE A 213 9.03 16.16 3.66
N SER A 214 8.69 17.25 2.97
CA SER A 214 8.76 17.35 1.51
C SER A 214 9.47 18.63 1.11
N SER A 215 10.30 18.57 0.05
CA SER A 215 10.85 19.74 -0.63
C SER A 215 11.33 19.41 -2.04
N ASN A 216 11.30 20.42 -2.92
CA ASN A 216 11.91 20.40 -4.26
C ASN A 216 13.16 21.28 -4.36
N ASP A 217 13.47 22.02 -3.29
CA ASP A 217 14.53 23.02 -3.25
C ASP A 217 15.50 22.74 -2.10
N ALA A 218 16.73 23.25 -2.22
CA ALA A 218 17.70 23.19 -1.14
C ALA A 218 17.10 23.79 0.15
N THR A 219 17.02 22.96 1.18
CA THR A 219 16.27 23.26 2.41
C THR A 219 17.05 22.81 3.62
N ASP A 220 16.82 23.47 4.75
CA ASP A 220 17.29 23.07 6.08
C ASP A 220 16.18 23.39 7.10
N LYS A 221 15.46 22.36 7.57
CA LYS A 221 14.32 22.52 8.49
C LYS A 221 14.28 21.44 9.55
N SER A 222 13.72 21.79 10.71
CA SER A 222 13.36 20.82 11.73
C SER A 222 12.06 20.10 11.36
N ILE A 223 11.99 18.83 11.70
CA ILE A 223 10.84 17.95 11.54
C ILE A 223 10.54 17.27 12.87
N ALA A 224 9.30 16.79 13.02
CA ALA A 224 8.84 16.02 14.16
C ALA A 224 7.85 14.96 13.68
N TRP A 225 7.66 13.91 14.46
CA TRP A 225 6.70 12.82 14.20
C TRP A 225 6.12 12.31 15.51
N ALA A 226 5.09 11.48 15.42
CA ALA A 226 4.46 10.87 16.58
C ALA A 226 5.43 9.98 17.40
N ASP A 227 5.28 10.01 18.72
CA ASP A 227 6.03 9.13 19.64
C ASP A 227 5.71 7.66 19.34
N SER A 228 6.76 6.86 19.12
CA SER A 228 6.67 5.42 18.88
C SER A 228 7.91 4.71 19.41
N ASP A 229 7.77 3.46 19.85
CA ASP A 229 8.89 2.62 20.29
C ASP A 229 9.85 2.35 19.12
N ILE A 230 9.29 2.13 17.92
CA ILE A 230 10.03 1.92 16.68
C ILE A 230 9.54 2.93 15.64
N ALA A 231 10.48 3.66 15.04
CA ALA A 231 10.23 4.52 13.90
C ALA A 231 11.17 4.14 12.76
N LEU A 232 10.59 3.87 11.60
CA LEU A 232 11.30 3.64 10.36
C LEU A 232 11.28 4.92 9.53
N PHE A 233 12.44 5.35 9.05
CA PHE A 233 12.55 6.49 8.15
C PHE A 233 12.72 5.98 6.73
N VAL A 234 11.83 6.42 5.85
CA VAL A 234 11.94 6.21 4.41
C VAL A 234 12.24 7.56 3.76
N VAL A 235 13.43 7.68 3.21
CA VAL A 235 13.83 8.81 2.38
C VAL A 235 13.57 8.42 0.94
N ASP A 236 12.64 9.12 0.30
CA ASP A 236 12.31 8.92 -1.11
C ASP A 236 12.74 10.16 -1.90
N ALA A 237 13.80 10.04 -2.71
CA ALA A 237 14.48 11.19 -3.31
C ALA A 237 14.97 10.92 -4.72
N SER A 238 14.97 11.95 -5.57
CA SER A 238 15.51 11.86 -6.93
C SER A 238 16.97 11.43 -6.95
N ASP A 239 17.37 10.73 -8.02
CA ASP A 239 18.77 10.43 -8.31
C ASP A 239 19.61 11.72 -8.33
N GLY A 240 20.61 11.80 -7.43
CA GLY A 240 21.49 12.96 -7.30
C GLY A 240 21.07 14.00 -6.25
N THR A 241 19.91 13.85 -5.61
CA THR A 241 19.55 14.65 -4.43
C THR A 241 20.34 14.16 -3.22
N ALA A 242 21.16 15.04 -2.65
CA ALA A 242 21.97 14.74 -1.46
C ALA A 242 21.30 15.30 -0.22
N TRP A 243 21.31 14.53 0.87
CA TRP A 243 20.61 14.90 2.08
C TRP A 243 21.38 14.53 3.35
N THR A 244 21.01 15.16 4.46
CA THR A 244 21.50 14.85 5.80
C THR A 244 20.39 15.06 6.81
N ILE A 245 20.21 14.09 7.69
CA ILE A 245 19.26 14.11 8.81
C ILE A 245 20.08 14.04 10.10
N ASP A 246 19.96 15.07 10.92
CA ASP A 246 20.61 15.17 12.23
C ASP A 246 19.59 14.90 13.33
N PHE A 247 19.73 13.75 13.98
CA PHE A 247 18.93 13.35 15.12
C PHE A 247 19.58 13.86 16.41
N PRO A 248 18.85 14.63 17.25
CA PRO A 248 19.38 15.12 18.50
C PRO A 248 19.76 13.94 19.40
N THR A 249 20.89 14.06 20.10
CA THR A 249 21.23 13.10 21.15
C THR A 249 20.21 13.23 22.28
N PRO A 250 19.62 12.12 22.77
CA PRO A 250 18.70 12.17 23.90
C PRO A 250 19.35 12.89 25.07
N ALA A 251 18.63 13.85 25.66
CA ALA A 251 19.11 14.51 26.86
C ALA A 251 19.31 13.45 27.95
N ALA A 252 20.47 13.44 28.61
CA ALA A 252 20.70 12.53 29.73
C ALA A 252 19.59 12.72 30.77
N ALA A 253 19.01 11.62 31.24
CA ALA A 253 17.99 11.65 32.28
C ALA A 253 18.49 12.52 33.45
N PRO A 254 17.64 13.38 34.03
CA PRO A 254 18.07 14.24 35.12
C PRO A 254 18.59 13.37 36.25
N THR A 255 19.86 13.54 36.61
CA THR A 255 20.44 12.88 37.79
C THR A 255 19.56 13.24 38.99
N PRO A 256 19.05 12.25 39.75
CA PRO A 256 18.24 12.55 40.93
C PRO A 256 19.07 13.46 41.84
N THR A 257 18.57 14.66 42.08
CA THR A 257 19.19 15.57 43.05
C THR A 257 19.09 14.89 44.42
N PRO A 258 20.19 14.71 45.16
CA PRO A 258 20.12 14.14 46.50
C PRO A 258 19.19 15.01 47.33
N THR A 259 18.07 14.44 47.78
CA THR A 259 17.24 15.10 48.79
C THR A 259 18.11 15.30 50.02
N ALA A 260 18.40 16.56 50.34
CA ALA A 260 19.05 16.90 51.59
C ALA A 260 18.16 16.34 52.72
N SER A 261 18.69 15.34 53.42
CA SER A 261 18.07 14.86 54.65
C SER A 261 18.13 16.01 55.64
N GLU A 262 17.01 16.71 55.83
CA GLU A 262 16.87 17.64 56.94
C GLU A 262 17.04 16.83 58.22
N GLY A 263 18.19 17.02 58.86
CA GLY A 263 18.45 16.54 60.20
C GLY A 263 17.39 17.11 61.13
N SER A 264 16.62 16.22 61.73
CA SER A 264 15.81 16.52 62.89
C SER A 264 16.75 16.95 64.03
N GLY A 265 16.92 18.25 64.17
CA GLY A 265 17.45 18.87 65.37
C GLY A 265 16.45 18.75 66.52
N GLU A 266 16.97 18.23 67.64
CA GLU A 266 16.54 18.34 69.05
C GLU A 266 15.11 18.77 69.41
#